data_AF-G1VU36-F1
#
_entry.id   AF-G1VU36-F1
#
_cell.length_a   1.000
_cell.length_b   1.000
_cell.length_c   1.000
_cell.angle_alpha   90.00
_cell.angle_beta   90.00
_cell.angle_gamma   90.00
#
_symmetry.space_group_name_H-M   'P 1'
#
loop_
_entity.id
_entity.type
_entity.pdbx_description
1 polymer ?
#
loop_
_entity_poly.entity_id
_entity_poly.type
_entity_poly.pdbx_seq_one_letter_code
_entity_poly.pdbx_strand_id
1 'polypeptide(L)'
;MATNKNKHLTQDDRNVIAIGIVNGSSKKAIADNLGKDKSTIGKEIRAHRYLSHKSTLSLECENYAHCKFKRKNCTVNCPDYSKFRCKRRDRTPG
;
A
#
# COMPACT_ATOMS: atom_id res chain seq x y z
N MET A 1 4.99 21.16 -24.17
CA MET A 1 5.25 20.94 -22.73
C MET A 1 4.10 21.54 -21.93
N ALA A 2 3.22 20.73 -21.34
CA ALA A 2 2.05 21.25 -20.63
C ALA A 2 2.44 21.66 -19.20
N THR A 3 2.48 22.96 -18.95
CA THR A 3 2.76 23.57 -17.66
C THR A 3 1.53 23.49 -16.75
N ASN A 4 1.30 22.33 -16.13
CA ASN A 4 0.26 22.14 -15.11
C ASN A 4 0.68 22.67 -13.72
N LYS A 5 1.39 23.81 -13.67
CA LYS A 5 1.65 24.51 -12.42
C LYS A 5 0.29 25.10 -11.97
N ASN A 6 -0.32 24.50 -10.94
CA ASN A 6 -1.53 24.96 -10.24
C ASN A 6 -2.89 24.40 -10.71
N LYS A 7 -2.96 23.34 -11.52
CA LYS A 7 -4.26 22.68 -11.78
C LYS A 7 -4.61 21.70 -10.66
N HIS A 8 -5.72 21.96 -9.99
CA HIS A 8 -6.39 21.01 -9.09
C HIS A 8 -6.55 19.64 -9.76
N LEU A 9 -6.55 18.57 -8.96
CA LEU A 9 -6.95 17.27 -9.48
C LEU A 9 -8.42 17.32 -9.89
N THR A 10 -8.70 16.87 -11.09
CA THR A 10 -10.05 16.63 -11.57
C THR A 10 -10.56 15.27 -11.06
N GLN A 11 -11.86 15.02 -11.21
CA GLN A 11 -12.42 13.72 -10.88
C GLN A 11 -11.86 12.60 -11.79
N ASP A 12 -11.58 12.90 -13.06
CA ASP A 12 -10.93 11.96 -13.97
C ASP A 12 -9.49 11.63 -13.54
N ASP A 13 -8.72 12.62 -13.09
CA ASP A 13 -7.38 12.38 -12.53
C ASP A 13 -7.45 11.39 -11.35
N ARG A 14 -8.46 11.54 -10.47
CA ARG A 14 -8.68 10.62 -9.34
C ARG A 14 -9.03 9.21 -9.80
N ASN A 15 -9.85 9.07 -10.84
CA ASN A 15 -10.21 7.78 -11.41
C ASN A 15 -8.97 7.09 -11.99
N VAL A 16 -8.11 7.82 -12.71
CA VAL A 16 -6.84 7.30 -13.23
C VAL A 16 -5.89 6.87 -12.11
N ILE A 17 -5.80 7.65 -11.03
CA ILE A 17 -5.00 7.28 -9.85
C ILE A 17 -5.52 5.99 -9.21
N ALA A 18 -6.84 5.86 -9.05
CA ALA A 18 -7.45 4.66 -8.48
C ALA A 18 -7.15 3.41 -9.31
N ILE A 19 -7.32 3.49 -10.63
CA ILE A 19 -6.98 2.40 -11.57
C ILE A 19 -5.49 2.07 -11.50
N GLY A 20 -4.61 3.08 -11.47
CA GLY A 20 -3.17 2.88 -11.33
C GLY A 20 -2.78 2.10 -10.07
N ILE A 21 -3.43 2.37 -8.94
CA ILE A 21 -3.19 1.66 -7.67
C ILE A 21 -3.66 0.21 -7.75
N VAL A 22 -4.82 -0.04 -8.36
CA VAL A 22 -5.36 -1.39 -8.57
C VAL A 22 -4.40 -2.21 -9.42
N ASN A 23 -3.87 -1.61 -10.50
CA ASN A 23 -2.90 -2.24 -11.40
C ASN A 23 -1.49 -2.38 -10.80
N GLY A 24 -1.24 -1.81 -9.61
CA GLY A 24 0.06 -1.87 -8.95
C GLY A 24 1.12 -0.94 -9.54
N SER A 25 0.71 0.08 -10.30
CA SER A 25 1.60 1.11 -10.83
C SER A 25 2.23 1.93 -9.72
N SER A 26 3.47 2.36 -9.95
CA SER A 26 4.16 3.20 -8.97
C SER A 26 3.58 4.62 -8.93
N LYS A 27 3.72 5.30 -7.79
CA LYS A 27 3.37 6.73 -7.61
C LYS A 27 4.02 7.62 -8.68
N LYS A 28 5.24 7.28 -9.10
CA LYS A 28 5.96 7.99 -10.17
C LYS A 28 5.33 7.72 -11.54
N ALA A 29 5.04 6.47 -11.87
CA ALA A 29 4.41 6.12 -13.15
C ALA A 29 3.03 6.77 -13.32
N ILE A 30 2.23 6.83 -12.24
CA ILE A 30 0.93 7.52 -12.25
C ILE A 30 1.12 9.03 -12.46
N ALA A 31 2.11 9.62 -11.79
CA ALA A 31 2.44 11.03 -11.90
C ALA A 31 2.93 11.41 -13.31
N ASP A 32 3.79 10.58 -13.90
CA ASP A 32 4.32 10.75 -15.26
C ASP A 32 3.18 10.65 -16.30
N ASN A 33 2.22 9.73 -16.10
CA ASN A 33 1.04 9.59 -16.97
C ASN A 33 0.12 10.82 -16.94
N LEU A 34 -0.16 11.36 -15.75
CA LEU A 34 -1.02 12.54 -15.60
C LEU A 34 -0.30 13.87 -15.84
N GLY A 35 1.03 13.86 -16.00
CA GLY A 35 1.84 15.08 -16.06
C GLY A 35 1.72 15.93 -14.79
N LYS A 36 1.64 15.27 -13.63
CA LYS A 36 1.49 15.88 -12.30
C LYS A 36 2.70 15.56 -11.44
N ASP A 37 2.83 16.30 -10.34
CA ASP A 37 3.88 16.05 -9.36
C ASP A 37 3.63 14.78 -8.55
N LYS A 38 4.67 13.97 -8.32
CA LYS A 38 4.59 12.75 -7.49
C LYS A 38 4.06 13.05 -6.08
N SER A 39 4.43 14.21 -5.54
CA SER A 39 3.98 14.68 -4.23
C SER A 39 2.46 14.93 -4.20
N THR A 40 1.89 15.45 -5.28
CA THR A 40 0.45 15.68 -5.44
C THR A 40 -0.32 14.36 -5.44
N ILE A 41 0.10 13.38 -6.24
CA ILE A 41 -0.49 12.04 -6.25
C ILE A 41 -0.40 11.41 -4.84
N GLY A 42 0.73 11.56 -4.15
CA GLY A 42 0.89 11.04 -2.79
C GLY A 42 0.05 11.74 -1.72
N LYS A 43 -0.27 13.02 -1.88
CA LYS A 43 -1.21 13.74 -1.00
C LYS A 43 -2.64 13.27 -1.26
N GLU A 44 -3.01 13.11 -2.53
CA GLU A 44 -4.33 12.61 -2.94
C GLU A 44 -4.60 11.22 -2.36
N ILE A 45 -3.67 10.28 -2.55
CA ILE A 45 -3.80 8.92 -2.02
C ILE A 45 -3.92 8.95 -0.49
N ARG A 46 -3.17 9.80 0.20
CA ARG A 46 -3.25 9.90 1.66
C ARG A 46 -4.57 10.49 2.14
N ALA A 47 -5.13 11.46 1.42
CA ALA A 47 -6.40 12.09 1.77
C ALA A 47 -7.60 11.15 1.57
N HIS A 48 -7.54 10.25 0.58
CA HIS A 48 -8.67 9.40 0.20
C HIS A 48 -8.50 7.91 0.53
N ARG A 49 -7.32 7.46 0.99
CA ARG A 49 -7.16 6.06 1.44
C ARG A 49 -7.94 5.83 2.73
N TYR A 50 -8.61 4.69 2.80
CA TYR A 50 -9.22 4.18 4.02
C TYR A 50 -8.83 2.72 4.23
N LEU A 51 -8.83 2.28 5.50
CA LEU A 51 -8.59 0.89 5.84
C LEU A 51 -9.87 0.09 5.55
N SER A 52 -9.89 -0.67 4.46
CA SER A 52 -11.07 -1.46 4.07
C SER A 52 -11.28 -2.69 4.97
N HIS A 53 -10.22 -3.36 5.40
CA HIS A 53 -10.34 -4.55 6.25
C HIS A 53 -9.14 -4.67 7.20
N LYS A 54 -9.43 -4.97 8.47
CA LYS A 54 -8.41 -5.34 9.46
C LYS A 54 -8.51 -6.85 9.67
N SER A 55 -7.50 -7.61 9.25
CA SER A 55 -7.45 -9.04 9.54
C SER A 55 -7.38 -9.26 11.05
N THR A 56 -8.26 -10.11 11.58
CA THR A 56 -8.23 -10.57 12.98
C THR A 56 -7.12 -11.59 13.23
N LEU A 57 -6.62 -12.23 12.17
CA LEU A 57 -5.46 -13.11 12.24
C LEU A 57 -4.22 -12.31 12.65
N SER A 58 -3.53 -12.76 13.70
CA SER A 58 -2.22 -12.21 14.06
C SER A 58 -1.21 -12.56 12.96
N LEU A 59 -1.03 -11.62 12.03
CA LEU A 59 -0.03 -11.68 10.96
C LEU A 59 1.35 -11.28 11.49
N GLU A 60 1.67 -11.64 12.73
CA GLU A 60 2.97 -11.33 13.33
C GLU A 60 4.02 -12.33 12.86
N CYS A 61 3.65 -13.61 12.72
CA CYS A 61 4.57 -14.67 12.30
C CYS A 61 4.08 -15.42 11.06
N GLU A 62 4.96 -15.58 10.07
CA GLU A 62 4.74 -16.39 8.87
C GLU A 62 4.47 -17.87 9.22
N ASN A 63 5.17 -18.37 10.23
CA ASN A 63 5.05 -19.74 10.70
C ASN A 63 3.86 -19.96 11.64
N TYR A 64 3.02 -18.94 11.90
CA TYR A 64 1.94 -19.02 12.89
C TYR A 64 0.97 -20.19 12.62
N ALA A 65 0.61 -20.41 11.35
CA ALA A 65 -0.28 -21.50 10.95
C ALA A 65 0.32 -22.89 11.26
N HIS A 66 1.63 -23.08 11.02
CA HIS A 66 2.37 -24.34 11.14
C HIS A 66 3.34 -24.36 12.33
N CYS A 67 3.07 -23.55 13.36
CA CYS A 67 4.00 -23.34 14.45
C CYS A 67 4.18 -24.62 15.29
N LYS A 68 5.41 -25.13 15.39
CA LYS A 68 5.78 -26.29 16.20
C LYS A 68 5.42 -26.12 17.68
N PHE A 69 5.44 -24.88 18.18
CA PHE A 69 5.12 -24.51 19.57
C PHE A 69 3.61 -24.31 19.82
N LYS A 70 2.74 -24.77 18.91
CA LYS A 70 1.27 -24.70 19.03
C LYS A 70 0.74 -23.30 19.34
N ARG A 71 1.39 -22.25 18.78
CA ARG A 71 0.97 -20.83 18.87
C ARG A 71 0.93 -20.26 20.30
N LYS A 72 1.48 -20.96 21.30
CA LYS A 72 1.36 -20.55 22.71
C LYS A 72 2.10 -19.25 23.04
N ASN A 73 3.33 -19.10 22.53
CA ASN A 73 4.20 -17.96 22.82
C ASN A 73 4.92 -17.47 21.55
N CYS A 74 4.17 -17.04 20.53
CA CYS A 74 4.77 -16.49 19.32
C CYS A 74 5.17 -15.03 19.57
N THR A 75 6.42 -14.84 20.01
CA THR A 75 7.01 -13.51 20.24
C THR A 75 8.14 -13.26 19.25
N VAL A 76 8.57 -12.00 19.12
CA VAL A 76 9.74 -11.62 18.30
C VAL A 76 11.04 -12.29 18.74
N ASN A 77 11.10 -12.80 19.97
CA ASN A 77 12.28 -13.50 20.53
C ASN A 77 12.22 -15.03 20.30
N CYS A 78 11.18 -15.55 19.66
CA CYS A 78 11.08 -16.98 19.36
C CYS A 78 12.11 -17.36 18.28
N PRO A 79 12.88 -18.47 18.43
CA PRO A 79 13.88 -18.89 17.44
C PRO A 79 13.29 -19.17 16.05
N ASP A 80 12.05 -19.68 15.98
CA ASP A 80 11.33 -19.97 14.74
C ASP A 80 10.46 -18.77 14.25
N TYR A 81 10.60 -17.59 14.87
CA TYR A 81 9.86 -16.40 14.47
C TYR A 81 10.35 -15.90 13.10
N SER A 82 9.45 -15.90 12.12
CA SER A 82 9.65 -15.19 10.85
C SER A 82 8.55 -14.15 10.73
N LYS A 83 8.91 -12.90 10.46
CA LYS A 83 7.92 -11.83 10.27
C LYS A 83 7.10 -12.10 9.02
N PHE A 84 5.78 -12.16 9.15
CA PHE A 84 4.89 -12.32 8.00
C PHE A 84 5.05 -11.18 7.00
N ARG A 85 5.28 -11.55 5.72
CA ARG A 85 5.37 -10.63 4.59
C ARG A 85 4.22 -10.85 3.62
N CYS A 86 3.53 -9.78 3.25
CA CYS A 86 2.52 -9.79 2.20
C CYS A 86 2.83 -8.71 1.16
N LYS A 87 3.15 -9.13 -0.07
CA LYS A 87 3.48 -8.22 -1.18
C LYS A 87 2.39 -7.17 -1.44
N ARG A 88 1.12 -7.50 -1.19
CA ARG A 88 -0.01 -6.57 -1.37
C ARG A 88 -0.22 -5.62 -0.19
N ARG A 89 0.05 -6.05 1.06
CA ARG A 89 -0.11 -5.25 2.29
C ARG A 89 1.10 -4.36 2.55
N ASP A 90 2.30 -4.92 2.37
CA ASP A 90 3.56 -4.29 2.75
C ASP A 90 4.09 -3.35 1.65
N ARG A 91 3.46 -3.36 0.45
CA ARG A 91 3.73 -2.36 -0.58
C ARG A 91 3.16 -1.01 -0.16
N THR A 92 3.90 0.05 -0.46
CA THR A 92 3.35 1.40 -0.39
C THR A 92 2.26 1.55 -1.48
N PRO A 93 1.05 2.07 -1.16
CA PRO A 93 -0.01 2.24 -2.16
C PRO A 93 0.40 3.26 -3.23
N GLY A 94 0.63 2.82 -4.46
CA GLY A 94 1.27 3.64 -5.49
C GLY A 94 2.76 3.83 -5.20
#